data_AF-A0A2G6NIR2-F1
#
_entry.id   AF-A0A2G6NIR2-F1
#
_cell.length_a   1.000
_cell.length_b   1.000
_cell.length_c   1.000
_cell.angle_alpha   90.00
_cell.angle_beta   90.00
_cell.angle_gamma   90.00
#
_symmetry.space_group_name_H-M   'P 1'
#
loop_
_entity.id
_entity.type
_entity.pdbx_description
1 polymer ?
#
loop_
_entity_poly.entity_id
_entity_poly.type
_entity_poly.pdbx_seq_one_letter_code
_entity_poly.pdbx_strand_id
1 'polypeptide(L)'
;MKRDHFLTIILFFLTAATGYFVYIQYKNYSIENEYGKALQINTLKNYNDFIEKYKNTKYSIKIAYYRDKKAFENATQIDTLEAYQDFLDSYPQSAWYRNVVYHRDRAALERAKKERTLKSIVRFLKDYPHSSWLPQANHYLRHQFGFKSLSEAEECLPDYNEKTVSDQ
;
A
#
# COMPACT_ATOMS: atom_id res chain seq x y z
N MET A 1 23.69 55.93 -24.45
CA MET A 1 22.45 55.24 -24.88
C MET A 1 22.43 53.72 -24.61
N LYS A 2 23.52 52.96 -24.80
CA LYS A 2 23.50 51.48 -24.59
C LYS A 2 23.46 51.03 -23.11
N ARG A 3 24.10 51.77 -22.19
CA ARG A 3 24.22 51.39 -20.76
C ARG A 3 22.91 51.53 -19.98
N ASP A 4 22.18 52.62 -20.22
CA ASP A 4 20.92 52.90 -19.51
C ASP A 4 19.80 51.96 -20.00
N HIS A 5 19.85 51.57 -21.28
CA HIS A 5 18.93 50.58 -21.82
C HIS A 5 19.22 49.17 -21.28
N PHE A 6 20.49 48.84 -21.04
CA PHE A 6 20.89 47.57 -20.42
C PHE A 6 20.46 47.49 -18.94
N LEU A 7 20.61 48.58 -18.17
CA LEU A 7 20.19 48.65 -16.76
C LEU A 7 18.67 48.52 -16.60
N THR A 8 17.88 49.14 -17.47
CA THR A 8 16.41 49.04 -17.46
C THR A 8 15.94 47.61 -17.78
N ILE A 9 16.59 46.94 -18.74
CA ILE A 9 16.32 45.53 -19.06
C ILE A 9 16.62 44.63 -17.85
N ILE A 10 17.77 44.82 -17.18
CA ILE A 10 18.12 44.06 -15.96
C ILE A 10 17.09 44.28 -14.86
N LEU A 11 16.69 45.54 -14.61
CA LEU A 11 15.70 45.86 -13.58
C LEU A 11 14.34 45.20 -13.87
N PHE A 12 13.90 45.18 -15.13
CA PHE A 12 12.67 44.48 -15.53
C PHE A 12 12.76 42.98 -15.21
N PHE A 13 13.85 42.30 -15.60
CA PHE A 13 14.04 40.89 -15.29
C PHE A 13 14.10 40.61 -13.78
N LEU A 14 14.72 41.50 -12.99
CA LEU A 14 14.73 41.38 -11.53
C LEU A 14 13.32 41.48 -10.93
N THR A 15 12.50 42.43 -11.38
CA THR A 15 11.10 42.57 -10.92
C THR A 15 10.23 41.38 -11.33
N ALA A 16 10.42 40.85 -12.53
CA ALA A 16 9.72 39.65 -12.99
C ALA A 16 10.16 38.41 -12.18
N ALA A 17 11.45 38.29 -11.86
CA ALA A 17 11.98 37.19 -11.06
C ALA A 17 11.46 37.23 -9.62
N THR A 18 11.41 38.40 -8.98
CA THR A 18 10.86 38.53 -7.61
C THR A 18 9.36 38.27 -7.58
N GLY A 19 8.61 38.79 -8.56
CA GLY A 19 7.19 38.48 -8.71
C GLY A 19 6.92 36.99 -8.89
N TYR A 20 7.71 36.32 -9.73
CA TYR A 20 7.64 34.87 -9.93
C TYR A 20 7.96 34.10 -8.64
N PHE A 21 8.99 34.50 -7.89
CA PHE A 21 9.33 33.89 -6.61
C PHE A 21 8.19 34.02 -5.58
N VAL A 22 7.60 35.22 -5.44
CA VAL A 22 6.45 35.46 -4.56
C VAL A 22 5.25 34.58 -4.95
N TYR A 23 4.98 34.46 -6.25
CA TYR A 23 3.92 33.58 -6.76
C TYR A 23 4.12 32.11 -6.37
N ILE A 24 5.34 31.59 -6.50
CA ILE A 24 5.67 30.21 -6.10
C ILE A 24 5.50 30.03 -4.58
N GLN A 25 5.90 30.99 -3.76
CA GLN A 25 5.70 30.94 -2.30
C GLN A 25 4.22 30.90 -1.94
N TYR A 26 3.41 31.80 -2.54
CA TYR A 26 1.97 31.83 -2.33
C TYR A 26 1.29 30.52 -2.74
N LYS A 27 1.65 29.98 -3.91
CA LYS A 27 1.14 28.69 -4.39
C LYS A 27 1.47 27.57 -3.42
N ASN A 28 2.72 27.50 -2.93
CA ASN A 28 3.14 26.47 -1.97
C ASN A 28 2.39 26.58 -0.64
N TYR A 29 2.20 27.81 -0.13
CA TYR A 29 1.43 28.05 1.09
C TYR A 29 -0.04 27.61 0.94
N SER A 30 -0.66 27.89 -0.20
CA SER A 30 -2.03 27.44 -0.49
C SER A 30 -2.15 25.91 -0.49
N ILE A 31 -1.19 25.20 -1.12
CA ILE A 31 -1.16 23.74 -1.15
C ILE A 31 -0.98 23.15 0.25
N GLU A 32 -0.14 23.77 1.08
CA GLU A 32 0.08 23.34 2.47
C GLU A 32 -1.18 23.47 3.33
N ASN A 33 -1.94 24.55 3.17
CA ASN A 33 -3.21 24.73 3.86
C ASN A 33 -4.23 23.63 3.46
N GLU A 34 -4.35 23.35 2.17
CA GLU A 34 -5.22 22.28 1.66
C GLU A 34 -4.77 20.89 2.12
N TYR A 35 -3.45 20.69 2.27
CA TYR A 35 -2.88 19.47 2.84
C TYR A 35 -3.31 19.32 4.30
N GLY A 36 -3.22 20.40 5.08
CA GLY A 36 -3.72 20.42 6.47
C GLY A 36 -5.21 20.08 6.58
N LYS A 37 -6.05 20.63 5.69
CA LYS A 37 -7.49 20.31 5.63
C LYS A 37 -7.73 18.84 5.30
N ALA A 38 -7.00 18.29 4.33
CA ALA A 38 -7.12 16.88 3.96
C ALA A 38 -6.81 15.97 5.16
N LEU A 39 -5.75 16.28 5.91
CA LEU A 39 -5.39 15.56 7.14
C LEU A 39 -6.47 15.65 8.23
N GLN A 40 -7.12 16.80 8.37
CA GLN A 40 -8.21 16.96 9.35
C GLN A 40 -9.45 16.15 8.97
N ILE A 41 -9.80 16.09 7.69
CA ILE A 41 -10.97 15.34 7.23
C ILE A 41 -10.72 13.82 7.25
N ASN A 42 -9.48 13.40 6.97
CA ASN A 42 -9.00 12.03 7.14
C ASN A 42 -9.85 10.94 6.45
N THR A 43 -10.19 11.15 5.18
CA THR A 43 -10.92 10.17 4.37
C THR A 43 -10.13 9.80 3.11
N LEU A 44 -10.30 8.57 2.62
CA LEU A 44 -9.69 8.13 1.36
C LEU A 44 -10.07 9.03 0.19
N LYS A 45 -11.34 9.43 0.12
CA LYS A 45 -11.83 10.34 -0.91
C LYS A 45 -11.04 11.64 -0.92
N ASN A 46 -10.89 12.28 0.23
CA ASN A 46 -10.22 13.59 0.29
C ASN A 46 -8.72 13.48 0.03
N TYR A 47 -8.08 12.39 0.46
CA TYR A 47 -6.69 12.16 0.12
C TYR A 47 -6.49 11.91 -1.37
N ASN A 48 -7.37 11.13 -2.02
CA ASN A 48 -7.33 10.90 -3.46
C ASN A 48 -7.58 12.20 -4.24
N ASP A 49 -8.60 12.96 -3.85
CA ASP A 49 -8.91 14.27 -4.44
C ASP A 49 -7.71 15.23 -4.32
N PHE A 50 -7.01 15.23 -3.18
CA PHE A 50 -5.80 16.03 -2.98
C PHE A 50 -4.66 15.59 -3.92
N ILE A 51 -4.39 14.28 -4.01
CA ILE A 51 -3.31 13.74 -4.85
C ILE A 51 -3.56 14.09 -6.32
N GLU A 52 -4.81 13.96 -6.76
CA GLU A 52 -5.23 14.28 -8.13
C GLU A 52 -5.08 15.78 -8.43
N LYS A 53 -5.44 16.64 -7.47
CA LYS A 53 -5.36 18.10 -7.63
C LYS A 53 -3.93 18.64 -7.56
N TYR A 54 -3.07 18.05 -6.73
CA TYR A 54 -1.73 18.55 -6.41
C TYR A 54 -0.62 17.57 -6.80
N LYS A 55 -0.74 16.94 -7.97
CA LYS A 55 0.24 15.99 -8.52
C LYS A 55 1.65 16.56 -8.53
N ASN A 56 2.64 15.67 -8.36
CA ASN A 56 4.06 15.98 -8.42
C ASN A 56 4.53 17.04 -7.41
N THR A 57 3.85 17.15 -6.27
CA THR A 57 4.28 18.03 -5.17
C THR A 57 4.83 17.20 -4.02
N LYS A 58 5.67 17.81 -3.17
CA LYS A 58 6.10 17.17 -1.92
C LYS A 58 4.91 16.78 -1.02
N TYR A 59 3.79 17.50 -1.12
CA TYR A 59 2.59 17.24 -0.33
C TYR A 59 1.77 16.06 -0.89
N SER A 60 1.79 15.80 -2.21
CA SER A 60 1.14 14.60 -2.76
C SER A 60 1.83 13.31 -2.31
N ILE A 61 3.16 13.34 -2.17
CA ILE A 61 3.93 12.20 -1.61
C ILE A 61 3.58 12.00 -0.13
N LYS A 62 3.55 13.09 0.65
CA LYS A 62 3.19 13.02 2.07
C LYS A 62 1.76 12.54 2.28
N ILE A 63 0.79 13.06 1.52
CA ILE A 63 -0.61 12.67 1.71
C ILE A 63 -0.87 11.23 1.27
N ALA A 64 -0.13 10.71 0.28
CA ALA A 64 -0.21 9.31 -0.13
C ALA A 64 0.11 8.35 1.03
N TYR A 65 1.08 8.71 1.88
CA TYR A 65 1.34 7.95 3.11
C TYR A 65 0.12 7.88 4.04
N TYR A 66 -0.60 8.99 4.23
CA TYR A 66 -1.80 9.02 5.08
C TYR A 66 -3.00 8.35 4.42
N ARG A 67 -3.14 8.45 3.10
CA ARG A 67 -4.12 7.67 2.33
C ARG A 67 -3.92 6.19 2.56
N ASP A 68 -2.69 5.72 2.35
CA ASP A 68 -2.39 4.31 2.49
C ASP A 68 -2.55 3.86 3.95
N LYS A 69 -2.13 4.67 4.92
CA LYS A 69 -2.42 4.40 6.34
C LYS A 69 -3.92 4.22 6.56
N LYS A 70 -4.74 5.12 6.02
CA LYS A 70 -6.20 5.06 6.16
C LYS A 70 -6.81 3.85 5.45
N ALA A 71 -6.29 3.48 4.29
CA ALA A 71 -6.73 2.29 3.56
C ALA A 71 -6.38 1.02 4.35
N PHE A 72 -5.20 0.96 4.96
CA PHE A 72 -4.83 -0.15 5.83
C PHE A 72 -5.69 -0.19 7.10
N GLU A 73 -5.95 0.94 7.74
CA GLU A 73 -6.91 1.03 8.87
C GLU A 73 -8.28 0.45 8.47
N ASN A 74 -8.82 0.84 7.32
CA ASN A 74 -10.09 0.30 6.82
C ASN A 74 -10.01 -1.22 6.58
N ALA A 75 -8.92 -1.71 5.96
CA ALA A 75 -8.72 -3.15 5.76
C ALA A 75 -8.63 -3.90 7.10
N THR A 76 -8.00 -3.32 8.12
CA THR A 76 -7.95 -3.92 9.47
C THR A 76 -9.29 -3.92 10.20
N GLN A 77 -10.20 -3.00 9.88
CA GLN A 77 -11.56 -3.01 10.43
C GLN A 77 -12.41 -4.14 9.81
N ILE A 78 -12.20 -4.45 8.54
CA ILE A 78 -12.86 -5.56 7.85
C ILE A 78 -12.23 -6.90 8.25
N ASP A 79 -10.91 -6.93 8.42
CA ASP A 79 -10.09 -8.06 8.90
C ASP A 79 -10.26 -9.34 8.06
N THR A 80 -10.33 -9.21 6.74
CA THR A 80 -10.47 -10.34 5.80
C THR A 80 -9.27 -10.45 4.86
N LEU A 81 -9.07 -11.65 4.29
CA LEU A 81 -8.04 -11.86 3.28
C LEU A 81 -8.23 -10.91 2.09
N GLU A 82 -9.47 -10.78 1.63
CA GLU A 82 -9.87 -9.95 0.49
C GLU A 82 -9.55 -8.48 0.75
N ALA A 83 -9.94 -7.93 1.91
CA ALA A 83 -9.69 -6.53 2.22
C ALA A 83 -8.19 -6.18 2.28
N TYR A 84 -7.36 -7.12 2.74
CA TYR A 84 -5.91 -6.93 2.71
C TYR A 84 -5.33 -7.12 1.31
N GLN A 85 -5.86 -8.04 0.51
CA GLN A 85 -5.43 -8.25 -0.86
C GLN A 85 -5.77 -7.02 -1.73
N ASP A 86 -6.99 -6.48 -1.61
CA ASP A 86 -7.43 -5.25 -2.27
C ASP A 86 -6.49 -4.07 -1.98
N PHE A 87 -6.00 -3.97 -0.74
CA PHE A 87 -4.99 -2.98 -0.38
C PHE A 87 -3.67 -3.20 -1.14
N LEU A 88 -3.16 -4.43 -1.17
CA LEU A 88 -1.88 -4.75 -1.80
C LEU A 88 -1.93 -4.49 -3.32
N ASP A 89 -3.07 -4.77 -3.93
CA ASP A 89 -3.31 -4.55 -5.36
C ASP A 89 -3.45 -3.05 -5.67
N SER A 90 -4.13 -2.29 -4.79
CA SER A 90 -4.36 -0.85 -4.96
C SER A 90 -3.12 0.00 -4.63
N TYR A 91 -2.27 -0.45 -3.70
CA TYR A 91 -1.15 0.32 -3.16
C TYR A 91 0.17 -0.47 -3.11
N PRO A 92 0.66 -0.98 -4.26
CA PRO A 92 1.83 -1.87 -4.30
C PRO A 92 3.15 -1.21 -3.88
N GLN A 93 3.22 0.12 -3.88
CA GLN A 93 4.39 0.90 -3.46
C GLN A 93 4.22 1.53 -2.07
N SER A 94 3.22 1.09 -1.31
CA SER A 94 2.93 1.68 -0.02
C SER A 94 4.04 1.42 1.01
N ALA A 95 4.31 2.42 1.85
CA ALA A 95 5.11 2.23 3.06
C ALA A 95 4.51 1.20 4.03
N TRP A 96 3.21 0.91 3.91
CA TRP A 96 2.48 -0.05 4.74
C TRP A 96 2.44 -1.46 4.14
N TYR A 97 2.99 -1.67 2.94
CA TYR A 97 2.89 -2.92 2.19
C TYR A 97 3.27 -4.15 3.03
N ARG A 98 4.42 -4.10 3.72
CA ARG A 98 4.89 -5.24 4.55
C ARG A 98 3.98 -5.53 5.74
N ASN A 99 3.42 -4.49 6.37
CA ASN A 99 2.44 -4.66 7.44
C ASN A 99 1.18 -5.32 6.88
N VAL A 100 0.69 -4.88 5.73
CA VAL A 100 -0.51 -5.47 5.11
C VAL A 100 -0.27 -6.92 4.72
N VAL A 101 0.87 -7.26 4.11
CA VAL A 101 1.28 -8.65 3.83
C VAL A 101 1.22 -9.51 5.09
N TYR A 102 1.76 -9.03 6.21
CA TYR A 102 1.71 -9.76 7.48
C TYR A 102 0.28 -10.07 7.93
N HIS A 103 -0.63 -9.10 7.81
CA HIS A 103 -2.04 -9.27 8.20
C HIS A 103 -2.84 -10.13 7.22
N ARG A 104 -2.56 -9.99 5.92
CA ARG A 104 -3.10 -10.80 4.81
C ARG A 104 -2.77 -12.27 5.01
N ASP A 105 -1.50 -12.57 5.26
CA ASP A 105 -1.04 -13.94 5.50
C ASP A 105 -1.67 -14.56 6.75
N ARG A 106 -1.77 -13.79 7.85
CA ARG A 106 -2.48 -14.24 9.05
C ARG A 106 -3.92 -14.62 8.71
N ALA A 107 -4.64 -13.76 7.99
CA ALA A 107 -6.03 -14.01 7.62
C ALA A 107 -6.16 -15.24 6.71
N ALA A 108 -5.22 -15.45 5.78
CA ALA A 108 -5.16 -16.65 4.97
C ALA A 108 -4.94 -17.92 5.81
N LEU A 109 -4.02 -17.88 6.80
CA LEU A 109 -3.79 -19.01 7.70
C LEU A 109 -5.02 -19.31 8.56
N GLU A 110 -5.68 -18.30 9.13
CA GLU A 110 -6.88 -18.51 9.93
C GLU A 110 -8.03 -19.09 9.10
N ARG A 111 -8.18 -18.66 7.84
CA ARG A 111 -9.11 -19.28 6.88
C ARG A 111 -8.77 -20.75 6.65
N ALA A 112 -7.51 -21.07 6.35
CA ALA A 112 -7.06 -22.44 6.14
C ALA A 112 -7.33 -23.33 7.37
N LYS A 113 -7.04 -22.83 8.58
CA LYS A 113 -7.34 -23.52 9.85
C LYS A 113 -8.83 -23.72 10.09
N LYS A 114 -9.67 -22.77 9.66
CA LYS A 114 -11.14 -22.87 9.79
C LYS A 114 -11.72 -23.98 8.91
N GLU A 115 -11.14 -24.21 7.73
CA GLU A 115 -11.53 -25.33 6.86
C GLU A 115 -11.16 -26.70 7.45
N ARG A 116 -10.15 -26.76 8.33
CA ARG A 116 -9.72 -27.98 9.03
C ARG A 116 -9.39 -29.15 8.07
N THR A 117 -8.85 -28.86 6.90
CA THR A 117 -8.42 -29.88 5.94
C THR A 117 -6.90 -29.84 5.74
N LEU A 118 -6.31 -30.99 5.41
CA LEU A 118 -4.90 -31.05 5.03
C LEU A 118 -4.64 -30.18 3.79
N LYS A 119 -5.58 -30.23 2.82
CA LYS A 119 -5.51 -29.47 1.57
C LYS A 119 -5.43 -27.96 1.82
N SER A 120 -6.20 -27.42 2.77
CA SER A 120 -6.23 -25.98 3.04
C SER A 120 -4.95 -25.47 3.68
N ILE A 121 -4.36 -26.23 4.62
CA ILE A 121 -3.08 -25.83 5.23
C ILE A 121 -1.90 -25.99 4.26
N VAL A 122 -1.91 -27.04 3.43
CA VAL A 122 -0.92 -27.22 2.36
C VAL A 122 -1.00 -26.09 1.34
N ARG A 123 -2.21 -25.69 0.94
CA ARG A 123 -2.44 -24.51 0.09
C ARG A 123 -1.78 -23.26 0.67
N PHE A 124 -2.04 -22.95 1.94
CA PHE A 124 -1.43 -21.80 2.60
C PHE A 124 0.12 -21.84 2.53
N LEU A 125 0.72 -22.99 2.84
CA LEU A 125 2.17 -23.14 2.83
C LEU A 125 2.78 -22.94 1.42
N LYS A 126 2.03 -23.27 0.36
CA LYS A 126 2.44 -23.09 -1.04
C LYS A 126 2.22 -21.68 -1.55
N ASP A 127 1.07 -21.10 -1.25
CA ASP A 127 0.66 -19.79 -1.75
C ASP A 127 1.42 -18.66 -1.03
N TYR A 128 1.89 -18.90 0.20
CA TYR A 128 2.59 -17.92 1.03
C TYR A 128 3.96 -18.42 1.54
N PRO A 129 4.91 -18.79 0.65
CA PRO A 129 6.17 -19.45 1.01
C PRO A 129 7.19 -18.54 1.72
N HIS A 130 6.89 -17.24 1.82
CA HIS A 130 7.70 -16.25 2.55
C HIS A 130 6.95 -15.64 3.73
N SER A 131 5.84 -16.26 4.15
CA SER A 131 5.03 -15.73 5.22
C SER A 131 5.77 -15.71 6.57
N SER A 132 5.53 -14.66 7.36
CA SER A 132 5.92 -14.66 8.77
C SER A 132 5.14 -15.69 9.61
N TRP A 133 4.08 -16.29 9.06
CA TRP A 133 3.21 -17.26 9.72
C TRP A 133 3.51 -18.73 9.39
N LEU A 134 4.58 -18.99 8.62
CA LEU A 134 5.02 -20.36 8.33
C LEU A 134 5.28 -21.20 9.59
N PRO A 135 5.89 -20.69 10.68
CA PRO A 135 6.07 -21.48 11.89
C PRO A 135 4.75 -21.98 12.50
N GLN A 136 3.73 -21.13 12.52
CA GLN A 136 2.40 -21.46 13.03
C GLN A 136 1.68 -22.44 12.10
N ALA A 137 1.79 -22.27 10.78
CA ALA A 137 1.22 -23.19 9.81
C ALA A 137 1.85 -24.59 9.89
N ASN A 138 3.18 -24.67 10.00
CA ASN A 138 3.90 -25.93 10.18
C ASN A 138 3.58 -26.59 11.54
N HIS A 139 3.44 -25.79 12.60
CA HIS A 139 2.97 -26.30 13.90
C HIS A 139 1.57 -26.92 13.77
N TYR A 140 0.64 -26.22 13.11
CA TYR A 140 -0.71 -26.74 12.88
C TYR A 140 -0.69 -28.01 12.02
N LEU A 141 0.08 -28.03 10.93
CA LEU A 141 0.26 -29.20 10.07
C LEU A 141 0.73 -30.43 10.89
N ARG A 142 1.74 -30.25 11.73
CA ARG A 142 2.30 -31.34 12.57
C ARG A 142 1.32 -31.83 13.61
N HIS A 143 0.69 -30.94 14.36
CA HIS A 143 -0.11 -31.33 15.52
C HIS A 143 -1.55 -31.72 15.15
N GLN A 144 -2.12 -31.13 14.11
CA GLN A 144 -3.48 -31.45 13.66
C GLN A 144 -3.52 -32.64 12.70
N PHE A 145 -2.50 -32.80 11.84
CA PHE A 145 -2.52 -33.80 10.78
C PHE A 145 -1.37 -34.82 10.86
N GLY A 146 -0.38 -34.63 11.75
CA GLY A 146 0.70 -35.59 11.97
C GLY A 146 1.89 -35.49 11.02
N PHE A 147 1.86 -34.58 10.04
CA PHE A 147 2.93 -34.44 9.03
C PHE A 147 4.09 -33.58 9.53
N LYS A 148 5.33 -34.03 9.31
CA LYS A 148 6.55 -33.34 9.77
C LYS A 148 7.01 -32.26 8.80
N SER A 149 6.61 -32.35 7.54
CA SER A 149 6.97 -31.38 6.50
C SER A 149 5.85 -31.21 5.48
N LEU A 150 5.94 -30.11 4.71
CA LEU A 150 5.08 -29.88 3.54
C LEU A 150 5.22 -31.02 2.52
N SER A 151 6.43 -31.51 2.25
CA SER A 151 6.67 -32.58 1.28
C SER A 151 5.95 -33.87 1.64
N GLU A 152 5.98 -34.28 2.91
CA GLU A 152 5.28 -35.48 3.41
C GLU A 152 3.76 -35.33 3.27
N ALA A 153 3.24 -34.13 3.54
CA ALA A 153 1.82 -33.82 3.38
C ALA A 153 1.38 -33.82 1.90
N GLU A 154 2.23 -33.37 0.98
CA GLU A 154 1.96 -33.34 -0.45
C GLU A 154 1.92 -34.74 -1.07
N GLU A 155 2.76 -35.68 -0.64
CA GLU A 155 2.72 -37.08 -1.08
C GLU A 155 1.35 -37.74 -0.82
N CYS A 156 0.64 -37.27 0.22
CA CYS A 156 -0.69 -37.75 0.58
C CYS A 156 -1.85 -36.98 -0.11
N LEU A 157 -1.54 -35.97 -0.94
CA LEU A 157 -2.50 -35.17 -1.70
C LEU A 157 -2.26 -35.35 -3.22
N PRO A 158 -2.72 -36.46 -3.82
CA PRO A 158 -2.40 -36.78 -5.23
C PRO A 158 -2.93 -35.75 -6.26
N ASP A 159 -3.96 -34.95 -5.92
CA ASP A 159 -4.69 -34.13 -6.89
C ASP A 159 -4.49 -32.60 -6.74
N TYR A 160 -3.41 -32.12 -6.10
CA TYR A 160 -3.25 -30.66 -5.92
C TYR A 160 -2.75 -29.92 -7.19
N ASN A 161 -2.18 -30.61 -8.17
CA ASN A 161 -1.50 -29.96 -9.31
C ASN A 161 -2.38 -29.64 -10.54
N GLU A 162 -3.71 -29.85 -10.52
CA GLU A 162 -4.52 -29.69 -11.74
C GLU A 162 -5.33 -28.39 -11.90
N LYS A 163 -5.62 -27.58 -10.87
CA LYS A 163 -6.41 -26.33 -11.10
C LYS A 163 -6.09 -25.21 -10.13
N THR A 164 -5.18 -24.33 -10.52
CA THR A 164 -5.20 -22.89 -10.22
C THR A 164 -4.62 -22.12 -11.41
N VAL A 165 -5.18 -22.36 -12.61
CA VAL A 165 -5.06 -21.49 -13.79
C VAL A 165 -6.49 -21.30 -14.35
N SER A 166 -7.33 -20.71 -13.52
CA SER A 166 -8.63 -20.07 -13.79
C SER A 166 -9.09 -19.69 -12.38
N ASP A 167 -8.96 -18.45 -11.97
CA ASP A 167 -9.84 -17.40 -12.45
C ASP A 167 -9.07 -16.10 -12.74
N GLN A 168 -9.47 -15.48 -13.85
CA GLN A 168 -9.11 -14.15 -14.29
C GLN A 168 -9.79 -13.08 -13.43
#